data_AF-A0AAU6A534-F1
#
_entry.id   AF-A0AAU6A534-F1
#
_cell.length_a   1.000
_cell.length_b   1.000
_cell.length_c   1.000
_cell.angle_alpha   90.00
_cell.angle_beta   90.00
_cell.angle_gamma   90.00
#
_symmetry.space_group_name_H-M   'P 1'
#
loop_
_entity.id
_entity.type
_entity.pdbx_description
1 polymer ?
#
loop_
_entity_poly.entity_id
_entity_poly.type
_entity_poly.pdbx_seq_one_letter_code
_entity_poly.pdbx_strand_id
1 'polypeptide(L)'
;MSTGLIIALIVIVAVAVVAAALILLARRPQGGRTLRRRFGPEYDRAVAQHDGDARAAERDLAERVKRHGALREQPLEPAARDEYAARWGAVQERFVDSPQEAVAEADRLVAELAGARGFPDGERYEEQLDALSVHHGHHVHGYRRVHQATYAPASDAHGGTEELRASMVEARALFQDLLAPVRQDARQDTADTAPAGNSAPDERSHRAHVPWAMTRRHAKGS
;
A
#
# COMPACT_ATOMS: atom_id res chain seq x y z
N MET A 1 55.24 24.58 -27.86
CA MET A 1 53.78 24.72 -27.63
C MET A 1 53.58 25.54 -26.37
N SER A 2 52.87 26.65 -26.47
CA SER A 2 52.78 27.68 -25.44
C SER A 2 52.06 27.15 -24.20
N THR A 3 52.68 27.25 -23.03
CA THR A 3 52.12 26.83 -21.73
C THR A 3 50.71 27.40 -21.47
N GLY A 4 50.43 28.61 -21.97
CA GLY A 4 49.10 29.22 -21.90
C GLY A 4 47.99 28.42 -22.63
N LEU A 5 48.32 27.72 -23.72
CA LEU A 5 47.35 26.89 -24.45
C LEU A 5 47.02 25.60 -23.69
N ILE A 6 48.00 25.04 -22.99
CA ILE A 6 47.81 23.86 -22.14
C ILE A 6 46.92 24.22 -20.93
N ILE A 7 47.19 25.36 -20.29
CA ILE A 7 46.40 25.84 -19.14
C ILE A 7 44.95 26.12 -19.56
N ALA A 8 44.74 26.79 -20.70
CA ALA A 8 43.41 27.08 -21.21
C ALA A 8 42.59 25.80 -21.48
N LEU A 9 43.22 24.77 -22.04
CA LEU A 9 42.57 23.50 -22.35
C LEU A 9 42.16 22.74 -21.08
N ILE A 10 43.00 22.75 -20.04
CA ILE A 10 42.69 22.11 -18.75
C ILE A 10 41.49 22.78 -18.08
N VAL A 11 41.41 24.12 -18.11
CA VAL A 11 40.29 24.85 -17.51
C VAL A 11 38.97 24.53 -18.21
N ILE A 12 38.97 24.44 -19.54
CA ILE A 12 37.77 24.09 -20.32
C ILE A 12 37.28 22.68 -19.96
N VAL A 13 38.19 21.71 -19.87
CA VAL A 13 37.84 20.33 -19.49
C VAL A 13 37.31 20.28 -18.06
N ALA A 14 37.93 21.00 -17.12
CA ALA A 14 37.47 21.06 -15.74
C ALA A 14 36.05 21.65 -15.62
N VAL A 15 35.76 22.73 -16.34
CA VAL A 15 34.42 23.35 -16.37
C VAL A 15 33.39 22.40 -17.01
N ALA A 16 33.76 21.69 -18.08
CA ALA A 16 32.88 20.71 -18.71
C ALA A 16 32.54 19.55 -17.76
N VAL A 17 33.51 19.05 -16.99
CA VAL A 17 33.31 17.98 -15.99
C VAL A 17 32.41 18.47 -14.85
N VAL A 18 32.62 19.69 -14.34
CA VAL A 18 31.78 20.27 -13.28
C VAL A 18 30.36 20.51 -13.78
N ALA A 19 30.19 21.04 -14.99
CA ALA A 19 28.87 21.23 -15.60
C ALA A 19 28.13 19.90 -15.81
N ALA A 20 28.82 18.86 -16.30
CA ALA A 20 28.26 17.52 -16.45
C ALA A 20 27.85 16.92 -15.09
N ALA A 21 28.68 17.07 -14.06
CA ALA A 21 28.37 16.63 -12.70
C ALA A 21 27.15 17.34 -12.11
N LEU A 22 27.03 18.67 -12.31
CA LEU A 22 25.89 19.45 -11.86
C LEU A 22 24.58 19.07 -12.58
N ILE A 23 24.62 18.80 -13.88
CA ILE A 23 23.45 18.33 -14.66
C ILE A 23 23.01 16.94 -14.18
N LEU A 24 23.95 16.03 -13.91
CA LEU A 24 23.67 14.70 -13.36
C LEU A 24 23.06 14.77 -11.96
N LEU A 25 23.48 15.74 -11.14
CA LEU A 25 22.97 15.94 -9.78
C LEU A 25 21.57 16.59 -9.77
N ALA A 26 21.31 17.52 -10.68
CA ALA A 26 20.02 18.19 -10.85
C ALA A 26 18.93 17.27 -11.45
N ARG A 27 19.32 16.19 -12.13
CA ARG A 27 18.41 15.15 -12.63
C ARG A 27 17.97 14.13 -11.57
N ARG A 28 18.20 14.35 -10.28
CA ARG A 28 17.63 13.48 -9.23
C ARG A 28 16.10 13.65 -9.24
N PRO A 29 15.32 12.61 -9.58
CA PRO A 29 13.87 12.74 -9.60
C PRO A 29 13.39 13.00 -8.18
N GLN A 30 12.61 14.07 -7.98
CA GLN A 30 11.93 14.31 -6.70
C GLN A 30 10.85 13.24 -6.40
N GLY A 31 10.58 12.33 -7.34
CA GLY A 31 9.58 11.26 -7.27
C GLY A 31 9.95 10.04 -6.41
N GLY A 32 11.23 9.85 -6.07
CA GLY A 32 11.66 8.72 -5.23
C GLY A 32 10.98 8.68 -3.87
N ARG A 33 10.74 9.84 -3.23
CA ARG A 33 10.06 9.90 -1.93
C ARG A 33 8.60 9.45 -1.98
N THR A 34 7.89 9.79 -3.06
CA THR A 34 6.48 9.38 -3.24
C THR A 34 6.37 7.90 -3.57
N LEU A 35 7.27 7.38 -4.42
CA LEU A 35 7.32 5.94 -4.74
C LEU A 35 7.71 5.12 -3.51
N ARG A 36 8.75 5.54 -2.79
CA ARG A 36 9.18 4.86 -1.55
C ARG A 36 8.08 4.82 -0.49
N ARG A 37 7.29 5.88 -0.34
CA ARG A 37 6.14 5.89 0.58
C ARG A 37 5.03 4.93 0.15
N ARG A 38 4.78 4.79 -1.16
CA ARG A 38 3.73 3.90 -1.69
C ARG A 38 4.15 2.43 -1.62
N PHE A 39 5.34 2.11 -2.13
CA PHE A 39 5.84 0.75 -2.23
C PHE A 39 6.46 0.23 -0.93
N GLY A 40 6.91 1.12 -0.03
CA GLY A 40 7.50 0.72 1.25
C GLY A 40 8.72 -0.18 1.04
N PRO A 41 8.78 -1.36 1.68
CA PRO A 41 9.86 -2.35 1.49
C PRO A 41 10.07 -2.79 0.03
N GLU A 42 9.04 -2.77 -0.81
CA GLU A 42 9.17 -3.15 -2.22
C GLU A 42 10.03 -2.14 -3.02
N TYR A 43 10.11 -0.88 -2.55
CA TYR A 43 11.07 0.08 -3.12
C TYR A 43 12.51 -0.38 -2.90
N ASP A 44 12.85 -0.71 -1.66
CA ASP A 44 14.21 -1.12 -1.30
C ASP A 44 14.58 -2.44 -2.02
N ARG A 45 13.60 -3.33 -2.21
CA ARG A 45 13.74 -4.54 -3.03
C ARG A 45 14.02 -4.23 -4.51
N ALA A 46 13.24 -3.35 -5.12
CA ALA A 46 13.44 -2.97 -6.52
C ALA A 46 14.83 -2.34 -6.74
N VAL A 47 15.29 -1.52 -5.79
CA VAL A 47 16.65 -0.98 -5.82
C VAL A 47 17.70 -2.09 -5.75
N ALA A 48 17.53 -3.07 -4.87
CA ALA A 48 18.43 -4.22 -4.78
C ALA A 48 18.43 -5.07 -6.05
N GLN A 49 17.28 -5.22 -6.72
CA GLN A 49 17.16 -5.96 -7.98
C GLN A 49 17.87 -5.26 -9.16
N HIS A 50 18.08 -3.94 -9.07
CA HIS A 50 18.82 -3.15 -10.05
C HIS A 50 20.24 -2.82 -9.59
N ASP A 51 20.89 -3.70 -8.82
CA ASP A 51 22.27 -3.55 -8.34
C ASP A 51 22.54 -2.22 -7.60
N GLY A 52 21.51 -1.70 -6.93
CA GLY A 52 21.56 -0.41 -6.23
C GLY A 52 21.28 0.82 -7.10
N ASP A 53 20.98 0.66 -8.41
CA ASP A 53 20.57 1.78 -9.27
C ASP A 53 19.13 2.21 -8.95
N ALA A 54 19.03 3.16 -8.03
CA ALA A 54 17.77 3.78 -7.65
C ALA A 54 17.00 4.40 -8.83
N ARG A 55 17.69 4.92 -9.86
CA ARG A 55 16.99 5.52 -11.01
C ARG A 55 16.35 4.44 -11.88
N ALA A 56 16.99 3.29 -12.04
CA ALA A 56 16.40 2.17 -12.77
C ALA A 56 15.17 1.63 -12.03
N ALA A 57 15.30 1.41 -10.71
CA ALA A 57 14.20 0.97 -9.86
C ALA A 57 13.01 1.95 -9.89
N GLU A 58 13.26 3.25 -9.73
CA GLU A 58 12.19 4.26 -9.78
C GLU A 58 11.46 4.28 -11.14
N ARG A 59 12.17 4.06 -12.25
CA ARG A 59 11.56 3.97 -13.59
C ARG A 59 10.64 2.75 -13.71
N ASP A 60 11.10 1.59 -13.25
CA ASP A 60 10.31 0.36 -13.27
C ASP A 60 9.04 0.50 -12.40
N LEU A 61 9.20 0.94 -11.15
CA LEU A 61 8.08 1.18 -10.23
C LEU A 61 7.09 2.22 -10.78
N ALA A 62 7.57 3.27 -11.44
CA ALA A 62 6.71 4.26 -12.09
C ALA A 62 5.90 3.64 -13.25
N GLU A 63 6.49 2.73 -14.03
CA GLU A 63 5.77 2.03 -15.10
C GLU A 63 4.72 1.07 -14.54
N ARG A 64 4.99 0.39 -13.42
CA ARG A 64 3.98 -0.42 -12.71
C ARG A 64 2.81 0.45 -12.24
N VAL A 65 3.08 1.61 -11.64
CA VAL A 65 2.03 2.58 -11.25
C VAL A 65 1.24 3.06 -12.46
N LYS A 66 1.89 3.31 -13.59
CA LYS A 66 1.23 3.73 -14.82
C LYS A 66 0.30 2.64 -15.38
N ARG A 67 0.71 1.37 -15.32
CA ARG A 67 -0.09 0.23 -15.78
C ARG A 67 -1.25 -0.12 -14.83
N HIS A 68 -0.99 -0.13 -13.52
CA HIS A 68 -1.91 -0.73 -12.54
C HIS A 68 -2.48 0.25 -11.52
N GLY A 69 -2.02 1.50 -11.48
CA GLY A 69 -2.43 2.48 -10.47
C GLY A 69 -3.89 2.95 -10.58
N ALA A 70 -4.54 2.70 -11.72
CA ALA A 70 -5.97 2.99 -11.93
C ALA A 70 -6.89 1.82 -11.54
N LEU A 71 -6.35 0.66 -11.19
CA LEU A 71 -7.14 -0.47 -10.71
C LEU A 71 -7.89 -0.05 -9.44
N ARG A 72 -9.18 -0.42 -9.39
CA ARG A 72 -10.02 -0.23 -8.22
C ARG A 72 -10.32 -1.57 -7.61
N GLU A 73 -10.00 -1.68 -6.33
CA GLU A 73 -10.31 -2.85 -5.53
C GLU A 73 -11.82 -3.02 -5.40
N GLN A 74 -12.30 -4.21 -5.72
CA GLN A 74 -13.72 -4.55 -5.59
C GLN A 74 -14.04 -4.95 -4.14
N PRO A 75 -15.18 -4.51 -3.57
CA PRO A 75 -15.59 -4.97 -2.26
C PRO A 75 -15.92 -6.47 -2.31
N LEU A 76 -15.58 -7.19 -1.24
CA LEU A 76 -16.02 -8.57 -1.05
C LEU A 76 -17.38 -8.60 -0.37
N GLU A 77 -18.26 -9.46 -0.88
CA GLU A 77 -19.47 -9.85 -0.16
C GLU A 77 -19.09 -10.45 1.21
N PRO A 78 -19.83 -10.15 2.29
CA PRO A 78 -19.52 -10.66 3.63
C PRO A 78 -19.36 -12.18 3.67
N ALA A 79 -20.24 -12.92 2.99
CA ALA A 79 -20.18 -14.37 2.91
C ALA A 79 -18.89 -14.88 2.25
N ALA A 80 -18.44 -14.23 1.18
CA ALA A 80 -17.18 -14.57 0.51
C ALA A 80 -15.97 -14.29 1.42
N ARG A 81 -15.98 -13.17 2.16
CA ARG A 81 -14.93 -12.87 3.15
C ARG A 81 -14.83 -13.98 4.20
N ASP A 82 -15.96 -14.41 4.75
CA ASP A 82 -16.01 -15.46 5.78
C ASP A 82 -15.52 -16.81 5.22
N GLU A 83 -15.89 -17.13 3.98
CA GLU A 83 -15.40 -18.32 3.28
C GLU A 83 -13.87 -18.30 3.10
N TYR A 84 -13.31 -17.20 2.58
CA TYR A 84 -11.87 -17.04 2.42
C TYR A 84 -11.14 -17.13 3.77
N ALA A 85 -11.68 -16.50 4.83
CA ALA A 85 -11.10 -16.58 6.17
C ALA A 85 -11.10 -18.02 6.72
N ALA A 86 -12.19 -18.77 6.52
CA ALA A 86 -12.27 -20.17 6.92
C ALA A 86 -11.30 -21.05 6.13
N ARG A 87 -11.19 -20.86 4.81
CA ARG A 87 -10.22 -21.55 3.95
C ARG A 87 -8.79 -21.28 4.40
N TRP A 88 -8.45 -20.03 4.74
CA TRP A 88 -7.13 -19.70 5.28
C TRP A 88 -6.85 -20.43 6.59
N GLY A 89 -7.84 -20.52 7.49
CA GLY A 89 -7.74 -21.30 8.73
C GLY A 89 -7.42 -22.78 8.46
N ALA A 90 -8.13 -23.41 7.53
CA ALA A 90 -7.90 -24.80 7.14
C ALA A 90 -6.49 -25.02 6.55
N VAL A 91 -5.98 -24.08 5.77
CA VAL A 91 -4.59 -24.12 5.26
C VAL A 91 -3.58 -24.09 6.40
N GLN A 92 -3.82 -23.28 7.44
CA GLN A 92 -2.94 -23.22 8.61
C GLN A 92 -2.94 -24.51 9.42
N GLU A 93 -4.09 -25.17 9.57
CA GLU A 93 -4.19 -26.47 10.23
C GLU A 93 -3.41 -27.54 9.45
N ARG A 94 -3.60 -27.58 8.12
CA ARG A 94 -2.88 -28.50 7.22
C ARG A 94 -1.37 -28.34 7.28
N PHE A 95 -0.87 -27.14 7.60
CA PHE A 95 0.57 -26.89 7.69
C PHE A 95 1.27 -27.80 8.71
N VAL A 96 0.57 -28.23 9.77
CA VAL A 96 1.15 -29.10 10.80
C VAL A 96 1.53 -30.47 10.22
N ASP A 97 0.65 -31.02 9.39
CA ASP A 97 0.81 -32.37 8.81
C ASP A 97 1.53 -32.33 7.46
N SER A 98 1.34 -31.27 6.67
CA SER A 98 1.84 -31.15 5.29
C SER A 98 2.22 -29.70 4.97
N PRO A 99 3.39 -29.23 5.46
CA PRO A 99 3.84 -27.85 5.29
C PRO A 99 3.92 -27.39 3.83
N GLN A 100 4.41 -28.24 2.93
CA GLN A 100 4.60 -27.92 1.51
C GLN A 100 3.25 -27.76 0.81
N GLU A 101 2.31 -28.68 1.06
CA GLU A 101 0.95 -28.60 0.49
C GLU A 101 0.20 -27.37 1.01
N ALA A 102 0.33 -27.06 2.29
CA ALA A 102 -0.27 -25.87 2.88
C ALA A 102 0.27 -24.57 2.25
N VAL A 103 1.58 -24.48 1.99
CA VAL A 103 2.16 -23.31 1.31
C VAL A 103 1.66 -23.19 -0.14
N ALA A 104 1.58 -24.30 -0.87
CA ALA A 104 1.03 -24.32 -2.22
C ALA A 104 -0.46 -23.96 -2.28
N GLU A 105 -1.22 -24.29 -1.23
CA GLU A 105 -2.62 -23.89 -1.10
C GLU A 105 -2.76 -22.42 -0.70
N ALA A 106 -1.87 -21.91 0.17
CA ALA A 106 -1.83 -20.49 0.51
C ALA A 106 -1.52 -19.60 -0.71
N ASP A 107 -0.57 -20.02 -1.56
CA ASP A 107 -0.24 -19.32 -2.82
C ASP A 107 -1.48 -19.18 -3.71
N ARG A 108 -2.17 -20.29 -3.97
CA ARG A 108 -3.41 -20.30 -4.76
C ARG A 108 -4.51 -19.46 -4.12
N LEU A 109 -4.69 -19.57 -2.80
CA LEU A 109 -5.73 -18.85 -2.07
C LEU A 109 -5.51 -17.33 -2.10
N VAL A 110 -4.26 -16.87 -2.01
CA VAL A 110 -3.92 -15.44 -2.19
C VAL A 110 -4.22 -14.99 -3.62
N ALA A 111 -3.85 -15.79 -4.61
CA ALA A 111 -4.08 -15.47 -6.02
C ALA A 111 -5.58 -15.39 -6.38
N GLU A 112 -6.38 -16.32 -5.87
CA GLU A 112 -7.84 -16.33 -6.00
C GLU A 112 -8.49 -15.12 -5.34
N LEU A 113 -8.08 -14.80 -4.10
CA LEU A 113 -8.60 -13.64 -3.38
C LEU A 113 -8.26 -12.33 -4.09
N ALA A 114 -7.02 -12.18 -4.56
CA ALA A 114 -6.62 -11.02 -5.36
C ALA A 114 -7.47 -10.90 -6.64
N GLY A 115 -7.71 -12.00 -7.35
CA GLY A 115 -8.61 -12.03 -8.50
C GLY A 115 -10.04 -11.57 -8.15
N ALA A 116 -10.60 -12.08 -7.05
CA ALA A 116 -11.92 -11.66 -6.54
C ALA A 116 -11.97 -10.17 -6.18
N ARG A 117 -10.83 -9.59 -5.78
CA ARG A 117 -10.65 -8.16 -5.52
C ARG A 117 -10.47 -7.30 -6.78
N GLY A 118 -10.46 -7.91 -7.96
CA GLY A 118 -10.33 -7.20 -9.24
C GLY A 118 -8.89 -6.98 -9.70
N PHE A 119 -7.92 -7.66 -9.08
CA PHE A 119 -6.55 -7.72 -9.61
C PHE A 119 -6.46 -8.67 -10.81
N PRO A 120 -5.37 -8.59 -11.62
CA PRO A 120 -5.13 -9.54 -12.70
C PRO A 120 -5.21 -11.00 -12.22
N ASP A 121 -5.53 -11.89 -13.15
CA ASP A 121 -5.68 -13.33 -12.88
C ASP A 121 -4.38 -13.97 -12.34
N GLY A 122 -4.53 -14.91 -11.40
CA GLY A 122 -3.42 -15.60 -10.73
C GLY A 122 -2.55 -16.47 -11.63
N GLU A 123 -3.08 -16.94 -12.77
CA GLU A 123 -2.30 -17.66 -13.80
C GLU A 123 -1.21 -16.76 -14.41
N ARG A 124 -1.37 -15.43 -14.32
CA ARG A 124 -0.38 -14.43 -14.73
C ARG A 124 0.31 -13.83 -13.50
N TYR A 125 0.99 -14.69 -12.74
CA TYR A 125 1.65 -14.34 -11.48
C TYR A 125 2.40 -13.00 -11.52
N GLU A 126 3.30 -12.78 -12.50
CA GLU A 126 4.09 -11.54 -12.57
C GLU A 126 3.23 -10.28 -12.76
N GLU A 127 2.15 -10.38 -13.55
CA GLU A 127 1.22 -9.25 -13.75
C GLU A 127 0.38 -8.98 -12.51
N GLN A 128 -0.09 -10.03 -11.85
CA GLN A 128 -0.83 -9.91 -10.59
C GLN A 128 0.06 -9.35 -9.48
N LEU A 129 1.30 -9.81 -9.38
CA LEU A 129 2.31 -9.35 -8.43
C LEU A 129 2.65 -7.87 -8.66
N ASP A 130 2.85 -7.47 -9.91
CA ASP A 130 3.06 -6.07 -10.28
C ASP A 130 1.88 -5.19 -9.85
N ALA A 131 0.66 -5.63 -10.10
CA ALA A 131 -0.53 -4.91 -9.68
C ALA A 131 -0.65 -4.83 -8.14
N LEU A 132 -0.47 -5.95 -7.45
CA LEU A 132 -0.48 -6.00 -5.97
C LEU A 132 0.62 -5.15 -5.36
N SER A 133 1.80 -5.05 -5.99
CA SER A 133 2.90 -4.22 -5.49
C SER A 133 2.55 -2.72 -5.45
N VAL A 134 1.69 -2.26 -6.37
CA VAL A 134 1.27 -0.85 -6.45
C VAL A 134 0.29 -0.48 -5.34
N HIS A 135 -0.59 -1.40 -4.95
CA HIS A 135 -1.68 -1.17 -4.00
C HIS A 135 -1.39 -1.69 -2.59
N HIS A 136 -0.64 -2.79 -2.49
CA HIS A 136 -0.31 -3.53 -1.26
C HIS A 136 1.22 -3.73 -1.10
N GLY A 137 2.03 -2.78 -1.56
CA GLY A 137 3.50 -2.90 -1.59
C GLY A 137 4.17 -3.23 -0.25
N HIS A 138 3.52 -2.91 0.87
CA HIS A 138 4.04 -3.24 2.21
C HIS A 138 3.93 -4.73 2.57
N HIS A 139 3.03 -5.47 1.90
CA HIS A 139 2.71 -6.86 2.24
C HIS A 139 2.96 -7.84 1.08
N VAL A 140 3.15 -7.33 -0.15
CA VAL A 140 3.35 -8.13 -1.37
C VAL A 140 4.53 -9.11 -1.29
N HIS A 141 5.53 -8.83 -0.45
CA HIS A 141 6.67 -9.74 -0.26
C HIS A 141 6.25 -11.14 0.20
N GLY A 142 5.24 -11.23 1.07
CA GLY A 142 4.72 -12.50 1.56
C GLY A 142 4.16 -13.39 0.45
N TYR A 143 3.50 -12.79 -0.55
CA TYR A 143 3.02 -13.53 -1.73
C TYR A 143 4.18 -14.10 -2.53
N ARG A 144 5.22 -13.28 -2.78
CA ARG A 144 6.40 -13.73 -3.50
C ARG A 144 7.11 -14.90 -2.81
N ARG A 145 7.14 -14.90 -1.48
CA ARG A 145 7.74 -15.94 -0.66
C ARG A 145 7.00 -17.27 -0.78
N VAL A 146 5.67 -17.28 -0.66
CA VAL A 146 4.87 -18.51 -0.82
C VAL A 146 4.91 -19.02 -2.26
N HIS A 147 4.92 -18.12 -3.24
CA HIS A 147 5.05 -18.48 -4.65
C HIS A 147 6.40 -19.15 -4.92
N GLN A 148 7.50 -18.53 -4.47
CA GLN A 148 8.83 -19.11 -4.61
C GLN A 148 8.92 -20.48 -3.92
N ALA A 149 8.40 -20.62 -2.70
CA ALA A 149 8.42 -21.89 -1.99
C ALA A 149 7.59 -23.00 -2.68
N THR A 150 6.57 -22.63 -3.46
CA THR A 150 5.70 -23.55 -4.19
C THR A 150 6.34 -24.01 -5.51
N TYR A 151 6.98 -23.11 -6.24
CA TYR A 151 7.48 -23.37 -7.60
C TYR A 151 9.01 -23.46 -7.71
N ALA A 152 9.75 -23.26 -6.62
CA ALA A 152 11.19 -23.44 -6.63
C ALA A 152 11.57 -24.90 -6.97
N PRO A 153 12.62 -25.11 -7.78
CA PRO A 153 13.16 -26.45 -8.00
C PRO A 153 13.50 -27.13 -6.67
N ALA A 154 13.37 -28.46 -6.61
CA ALA A 154 13.71 -29.23 -5.40
C ALA A 154 15.19 -29.06 -4.97
N SER A 155 16.07 -28.71 -5.92
CA SER A 155 17.47 -28.34 -5.64
C SER A 155 17.61 -27.01 -4.91
N ASP A 156 16.64 -26.11 -5.09
CA ASP A 156 16.65 -24.74 -4.58
C ASP A 156 15.75 -24.60 -3.34
N ALA A 157 14.97 -25.63 -3.02
CA ALA A 157 14.20 -25.78 -1.78
C ALA A 157 15.13 -25.99 -0.57
N HIS A 158 15.97 -24.99 -0.28
CA HIS A 158 16.90 -24.95 0.85
C HIS A 158 16.18 -24.62 2.18
N GLY A 159 14.88 -24.36 2.13
CA GLY A 159 14.08 -23.99 3.27
C GLY A 159 13.51 -25.19 4.00
N GLY A 160 13.99 -25.42 5.21
CA GLY A 160 13.29 -26.30 6.16
C GLY A 160 11.89 -25.76 6.50
N THR A 161 11.12 -26.54 7.26
CA THR A 161 9.76 -26.17 7.70
C THR A 161 9.66 -24.79 8.37
N GLU A 162 10.74 -24.30 8.98
CA GLU A 162 10.87 -22.93 9.51
C GLU A 162 10.66 -21.85 8.44
N GLU A 163 11.31 -21.99 7.29
CA GLU A 163 11.22 -21.00 6.21
C GLU A 163 9.82 -21.03 5.57
N LEU A 164 9.23 -22.21 5.43
CA LEU A 164 7.85 -22.37 4.99
C LEU A 164 6.88 -21.67 5.96
N ARG A 165 7.09 -21.84 7.27
CA ARG A 165 6.25 -21.18 8.28
C ARG A 165 6.43 -19.66 8.23
N ALA A 166 7.66 -19.16 8.11
CA ALA A 166 7.90 -17.73 7.98
C ALA A 166 7.17 -17.18 6.73
N SER A 167 7.17 -17.93 5.63
CA SER A 167 6.53 -17.54 4.37
C SER A 167 5.01 -17.46 4.52
N MET A 168 4.41 -18.44 5.22
CA MET A 168 2.99 -18.43 5.59
C MET A 168 2.61 -17.22 6.44
N VAL A 169 3.45 -16.85 7.42
CA VAL A 169 3.20 -15.69 8.30
C VAL A 169 3.21 -14.38 7.50
N GLU A 170 4.16 -14.22 6.58
CA GLU A 170 4.23 -13.02 5.74
C GLU A 170 3.09 -12.95 4.73
N ALA A 171 2.74 -14.09 4.09
CA ALA A 171 1.60 -14.17 3.19
C ALA A 171 0.28 -13.84 3.91
N ARG A 172 0.14 -14.22 5.19
CA ARG A 172 -1.03 -13.86 6.00
C ARG A 172 -1.24 -12.35 6.06
N ALA A 173 -0.17 -11.55 6.13
CA ALA A 173 -0.30 -10.10 6.20
C ALA A 173 -0.99 -9.55 4.94
N LEU A 174 -0.58 -10.00 3.76
CA LEU A 174 -1.25 -9.62 2.51
C LEU A 174 -2.68 -10.14 2.44
N PHE A 175 -2.88 -11.40 2.82
CA PHE A 175 -4.20 -12.02 2.80
C PHE A 175 -5.22 -11.25 3.66
N GLN A 176 -4.82 -10.83 4.87
CA GLN A 176 -5.66 -10.04 5.76
C GLN A 176 -5.93 -8.63 5.22
N ASP A 177 -4.94 -8.01 4.58
CA ASP A 177 -5.11 -6.70 3.93
C ASP A 177 -6.09 -6.79 2.76
N LEU A 178 -6.03 -7.85 1.96
CA LEU A 178 -7.00 -8.13 0.90
C LEU A 178 -8.40 -8.46 1.46
N LEU A 179 -8.51 -9.13 2.61
CA LEU A 179 -9.83 -9.38 3.23
C LEU A 179 -10.46 -8.12 3.83
N ALA A 180 -9.65 -7.12 4.20
CA ALA A 180 -10.12 -5.92 4.84
C ALA A 180 -11.18 -5.21 3.97
N PRO A 181 -12.21 -4.61 4.57
CA PRO A 181 -13.16 -3.80 3.81
C PRO A 181 -12.42 -2.71 3.02
N VAL A 182 -12.79 -2.55 1.75
CA VAL A 182 -12.34 -1.37 0.98
C VAL A 182 -12.76 -0.16 1.79
N ARG A 183 -11.78 0.66 2.19
CA ARG A 183 -12.04 1.95 2.83
C ARG A 183 -12.70 2.85 1.79
N GLN A 184 -14.01 2.70 1.61
CA GLN A 184 -14.83 3.68 0.91
C GLN A 184 -14.67 4.97 1.70
N ASP A 185 -14.17 6.02 1.04
CA ASP A 185 -14.01 7.34 1.61
C ASP A 185 -15.29 7.72 2.37
N ALA A 186 -15.20 7.76 3.70
CA ALA A 186 -16.25 8.18 4.63
C ALA A 186 -16.55 9.69 4.49
N ARG A 187 -16.98 10.10 3.29
CA ARG A 187 -17.36 11.47 2.94
C ARG A 187 -18.76 11.57 2.32
N GLN A 188 -19.44 10.46 2.04
CA GLN A 188 -20.78 10.50 1.45
C GLN A 188 -21.92 10.35 2.46
N ASP A 189 -21.71 9.71 3.62
CA ASP A 189 -22.78 9.52 4.63
C ASP A 189 -23.06 10.74 5.52
N THR A 190 -22.20 11.76 5.54
CA THR A 190 -22.47 12.97 6.33
C THR A 190 -23.39 13.97 5.61
N ALA A 191 -23.74 13.74 4.35
CA ALA A 191 -24.60 14.65 3.58
C ALA A 191 -26.10 14.43 3.80
N ASP A 192 -26.52 13.27 4.33
CA ASP A 192 -27.95 12.91 4.49
C ASP A 192 -28.52 13.08 5.91
N THR A 193 -27.74 13.61 6.86
CA THR A 193 -28.28 14.03 8.18
C THR A 193 -28.32 15.55 8.29
N ALA A 194 -29.11 16.18 7.41
CA ALA A 194 -29.68 17.48 7.75
C ALA A 194 -30.86 17.23 8.71
N PRO A 195 -30.89 17.81 9.93
CA PRO A 195 -32.10 17.77 10.72
C PRO A 195 -33.13 18.65 10.02
N ALA A 196 -34.11 18.02 9.39
CA ALA A 196 -35.38 18.66 9.05
C ALA A 196 -36.01 19.15 10.36
N GLY A 197 -35.83 20.43 10.66
CA GLY A 197 -36.51 21.13 11.74
C GLY A 197 -38.01 21.16 11.43
N ASN A 198 -38.73 20.17 11.92
CA ASN A 198 -40.17 20.10 11.85
C ASN A 198 -40.79 21.16 12.78
N SER A 199 -41.65 21.97 12.18
CA SER A 199 -42.62 22.85 12.79
C SER A 199 -43.60 22.11 13.72
N ALA A 200 -43.96 22.71 14.85
CA ALA A 200 -45.29 22.66 15.50
C ALA A 200 -45.34 23.62 16.73
N PRO A 201 -46.51 23.97 17.29
CA PRO A 201 -47.47 24.95 16.77
C PRO A 201 -47.75 26.12 17.75
N ASP A 202 -48.57 27.05 17.25
CA ASP A 202 -49.12 28.27 17.86
C ASP A 202 -49.85 28.05 19.21
N GLU A 203 -49.68 28.96 20.18
CA GLU A 203 -50.78 29.58 20.95
C GLU A 203 -50.35 30.81 21.81
N ARG A 204 -50.78 32.00 21.34
CA ARG A 204 -51.41 33.14 22.06
C ARG A 204 -50.72 33.89 23.23
N SER A 205 -50.33 35.13 22.89
CA SER A 205 -50.76 36.42 23.49
C SER A 205 -50.48 36.84 24.95
N HIS A 206 -49.82 38.01 25.02
CA HIS A 206 -49.93 39.12 25.99
C HIS A 206 -49.13 39.05 27.31
N ARG A 207 -48.01 39.81 27.38
CA ARG A 207 -47.95 41.14 28.04
C ARG A 207 -46.52 41.71 28.08
N ALA A 208 -46.40 42.89 27.48
CA ALA A 208 -45.84 44.14 28.01
C ALA A 208 -44.57 44.13 28.90
N HIS A 209 -43.54 44.79 28.35
CA HIS A 209 -42.85 45.97 28.89
C HIS A 209 -41.79 45.85 30.02
N VAL A 210 -40.59 46.29 29.61
CA VAL A 210 -39.53 47.07 30.30
C VAL A 210 -38.58 46.36 31.30
N PRO A 211 -37.40 46.96 31.58
CA PRO A 211 -36.08 46.38 31.25
C PRO A 211 -35.19 46.24 32.52
N TRP A 212 -33.86 46.19 32.33
CA TRP A 212 -32.75 46.49 33.30
C TRP A 212 -32.75 45.68 34.63
N ALA A 213 -31.67 45.42 35.36
CA ALA A 213 -30.23 45.34 35.21
C ALA A 213 -29.74 44.46 36.41
N MET A 214 -28.46 44.11 36.40
CA MET A 214 -27.59 43.80 37.55
C MET A 214 -28.24 43.35 38.88
N THR A 215 -27.82 42.19 39.41
CA THR A 215 -26.81 42.14 40.50
C THR A 215 -26.57 40.72 41.04
N ARG A 216 -25.28 40.47 41.31
CA ARG A 216 -24.65 39.81 42.49
C ARG A 216 -25.12 38.44 43.01
N ARG A 217 -24.11 37.56 43.06
CA ARG A 217 -23.56 36.81 44.22
C ARG A 217 -24.45 35.80 44.97
N HIS A 218 -23.97 34.55 44.92
CA HIS A 218 -23.52 33.72 46.05
C HIS A 218 -24.40 33.55 47.32
N ALA A 219 -24.83 32.30 47.59
CA ALA A 219 -24.76 31.56 48.88
C ALA A 219 -25.16 30.09 48.60
N LYS A 220 -24.36 29.06 48.98
CA LYS A 220 -24.47 28.22 50.21
C LYS A 220 -25.91 27.76 50.51
N GLY A 221 -26.23 26.52 50.83
CA GLY A 221 -25.48 25.31 51.16
C GLY A 221 -26.47 24.32 51.80
N SER A 222 -26.03 23.10 52.05
CA SER A 222 -26.41 22.29 53.21
C SER A 222 -25.37 21.22 53.45
#